data_AF-A0A1Y5S6C9-F1
#
_entry.id   AF-A0A1Y5S6C9-F1
#
_cell.length_a   1.000
_cell.length_b   1.000
_cell.length_c   1.000
_cell.angle_alpha   90.00
_cell.angle_beta   90.00
_cell.angle_gamma   90.00
#
_symmetry.space_group_name_H-M   'P 1'
#
loop_
_entity.id
_entity.type
_entity.pdbx_description
1 polymer ?
#
loop_
_entity_poly.entity_id
_entity_poly.type
_entity_poly.pdbx_seq_one_letter_code
_entity_poly.pdbx_strand_id
1 'polypeptide(L)'
;MSVNIMRHAILMVLNNLADALRASLGPIMIGVVAVVAIAAVLNVNPMLLFAPPDFGMMDPGAMDPSGMGQMPQGYPQFALLALISAVWSLVIFSWVSVTWHRFILLEEYPGSLPAIADRPIWAYIRKSLWLAILIILVFIPIILLLSLALGPMLAILGQFGALAFSLVLGLIFGYVWLRWSLILPAVAVGRQMTVSESWQATKPMSGTIWGVAFLLILLNFVLGLITLPFGASLVALLLAQIVNWFTLMVGMSVLTTLYGNVVEKRPLAE
;
A
#
# COMPACT_ATOMS: atom_id res chain seq x y z
N MET A 1 9.41 -0.57 22.11
CA MET A 1 9.12 -1.69 21.19
C MET A 1 8.67 -1.24 19.80
N SER A 2 7.58 -0.46 19.64
CA SER A 2 7.13 0.00 18.31
C SER A 2 8.18 0.79 17.53
N VAL A 3 8.89 1.70 18.22
CA VAL A 3 10.01 2.46 17.63
C VAL A 3 11.13 1.52 17.15
N ASN A 4 11.44 0.46 17.90
CA ASN A 4 12.48 -0.51 17.52
C ASN A 4 12.07 -1.28 16.26
N ILE A 5 10.82 -1.73 16.16
CA ILE A 5 10.29 -2.38 14.94
C ILE A 5 10.38 -1.43 13.76
N MET A 6 9.96 -0.17 13.95
CA MET A 6 9.99 0.83 12.89
C MET A 6 11.42 1.15 12.44
N ARG A 7 12.32 1.38 13.41
CA ARG A 7 13.76 1.60 13.17
C ARG A 7 14.36 0.43 12.43
N HIS A 8 14.11 -0.80 12.90
CA HIS A 8 14.61 -2.01 12.26
C HIS A 8 14.10 -2.14 10.82
N ALA A 9 12.82 -1.89 10.57
CA ALA A 9 12.25 -1.94 9.22
C ALA A 9 12.84 -0.88 8.27
N ILE A 10 13.08 0.34 8.75
CA ILE A 10 13.75 1.40 7.98
C ILE A 10 15.20 1.01 7.68
N LEU A 11 15.95 0.59 8.70
CA LEU A 11 17.35 0.18 8.55
C LEU A 11 17.48 -1.06 7.66
N MET A 12 16.51 -1.96 7.67
CA MET A 12 16.47 -3.11 6.76
C MET A 12 16.46 -2.69 5.29
N VAL A 13 15.70 -1.63 4.95
CA VAL A 13 15.70 -1.08 3.59
C VAL A 13 16.99 -0.32 3.29
N LEU A 14 17.42 0.56 4.20
CA LEU A 14 18.60 1.42 3.99
C LEU A 14 19.92 0.62 3.93
N ASN A 15 20.09 -0.36 4.80
CA ASN A 15 21.30 -1.20 4.84
C ASN A 15 21.36 -2.18 3.65
N ASN A 16 20.23 -2.47 3.01
CA ASN A 16 20.13 -3.36 1.86
C ASN A 16 19.59 -2.62 0.62
N LEU A 17 19.95 -1.34 0.44
CA LEU A 17 19.37 -0.49 -0.61
C LEU A 17 19.59 -1.07 -2.01
N ALA A 18 20.78 -1.63 -2.27
CA ALA A 18 21.09 -2.26 -3.55
C ALA A 18 20.17 -3.46 -3.84
N ASP A 19 19.90 -4.30 -2.84
CA ASP A 19 19.05 -5.47 -2.99
C ASP A 19 17.57 -5.08 -3.01
N ALA A 20 17.16 -4.04 -2.28
CA ALA A 20 15.83 -3.43 -2.41
C ALA A 20 15.57 -2.94 -3.84
N LEU A 21 16.55 -2.29 -4.46
CA LEU A 21 16.47 -1.86 -5.86
C LEU A 21 16.44 -3.05 -6.82
N ARG A 22 17.31 -4.06 -6.64
CA ARG A 22 17.29 -5.30 -7.45
C ARG A 22 15.96 -6.04 -7.36
N ALA A 23 15.38 -6.11 -6.18
CA ALA A 23 14.10 -6.77 -5.94
C ALA A 23 12.90 -6.05 -6.59
N SER A 24 13.00 -4.73 -6.83
CA SER A 24 11.85 -3.90 -7.19
C SER A 24 11.96 -3.21 -8.56
N LEU A 25 13.14 -2.72 -8.95
CA LEU A 25 13.30 -1.86 -10.12
C LEU A 25 12.93 -2.58 -11.43
N GLY A 26 13.44 -3.80 -11.64
CA GLY A 26 13.12 -4.60 -12.83
C GLY A 26 11.60 -4.84 -12.99
N PRO A 27 10.94 -5.40 -11.98
CA PRO A 27 9.48 -5.57 -11.97
C PRO A 27 8.71 -4.25 -12.20
N ILE A 28 9.09 -3.17 -11.51
CA ILE A 28 8.43 -1.87 -11.64
C ILE A 28 8.58 -1.31 -13.06
N MET A 29 9.76 -1.40 -13.66
CA MET A 29 9.99 -0.93 -15.03
C MET A 29 9.14 -1.71 -16.04
N ILE A 30 9.04 -3.04 -15.90
CA ILE A 30 8.12 -3.85 -16.71
C ILE A 30 6.66 -3.40 -16.49
N GLY A 31 6.31 -3.10 -15.23
CA GLY A 31 5.08 -2.45 -14.81
C GLY A 31 4.71 -1.22 -15.64
N VAL A 32 5.59 -0.23 -15.57
CA VAL A 32 5.42 1.08 -16.20
C VAL A 32 5.37 0.96 -17.73
N VAL A 33 6.28 0.19 -18.34
CA VAL A 33 6.32 -0.01 -19.80
C VAL A 33 5.01 -0.61 -20.30
N ALA A 34 4.47 -1.62 -19.62
CA ALA A 34 3.21 -2.23 -20.00
C ALA A 34 2.03 -1.24 -19.89
N VAL A 35 1.95 -0.48 -18.79
CA VAL A 35 0.89 0.53 -18.59
C VAL A 35 0.96 1.62 -19.68
N VAL A 36 2.15 2.13 -19.99
CA VAL A 36 2.35 3.14 -21.04
C VAL A 36 1.99 2.59 -22.42
N ALA A 37 2.38 1.35 -22.74
CA ALA A 37 2.05 0.71 -24.01
C ALA A 37 0.53 0.53 -24.16
N ILE A 38 -0.16 0.08 -23.11
CA ILE A 38 -1.63 -0.08 -23.11
C ILE A 38 -2.32 1.28 -23.22
N ALA A 39 -1.83 2.29 -22.51
CA ALA A 39 -2.36 3.65 -22.59
C ALA A 39 -2.24 4.21 -24.01
N ALA A 40 -1.12 3.96 -24.70
CA ALA A 40 -0.93 4.34 -26.10
C ALA A 40 -1.93 3.65 -27.03
N VAL A 41 -2.18 2.35 -26.84
CA VAL A 41 -3.19 1.59 -27.62
C VAL A 41 -4.60 2.12 -27.37
N LEU A 42 -4.93 2.48 -26.13
CA LEU A 42 -6.23 3.02 -25.76
C LEU A 42 -6.40 4.52 -26.09
N ASN A 43 -5.33 5.18 -26.56
CA ASN A 43 -5.25 6.63 -26.79
C ASN A 43 -5.64 7.46 -25.55
N VAL A 44 -5.15 7.02 -24.38
CA VAL A 44 -5.37 7.67 -23.08
C VAL A 44 -4.03 8.19 -22.57
N ASN A 45 -4.01 9.41 -22.01
CA ASN A 45 -2.82 9.92 -21.35
C ASN A 45 -2.56 9.14 -20.04
N PRO A 46 -1.46 8.37 -19.92
CA PRO A 46 -1.16 7.60 -18.71
C PRO A 46 -0.90 8.48 -17.48
N MET A 47 -0.60 9.77 -17.66
CA MET A 47 -0.42 10.71 -16.54
C MET A 47 -1.69 10.87 -15.70
N LEU A 48 -2.87 10.57 -16.26
CA LEU A 48 -4.14 10.57 -15.51
C LEU A 48 -4.17 9.53 -14.39
N LEU A 49 -3.38 8.45 -14.46
CA LEU A 49 -3.27 7.45 -13.39
C LEU A 49 -2.51 7.96 -12.16
N PHE A 50 -1.71 9.01 -12.34
CA PHE A 50 -0.89 9.62 -11.28
C PHE A 50 -1.46 10.95 -10.79
N ALA A 51 -2.54 11.43 -11.42
CA ALA A 51 -3.28 12.56 -10.90
C ALA A 51 -3.86 12.17 -9.52
N PRO A 52 -3.79 13.06 -8.51
CA PRO A 52 -4.50 12.86 -7.27
C PRO A 52 -5.96 12.52 -7.61
N PRO A 53 -6.51 11.43 -7.05
CA PRO A 53 -7.91 11.15 -7.25
C PRO A 53 -8.71 12.35 -6.73
N ASP A 54 -9.47 12.99 -7.61
CA ASP A 54 -10.38 14.06 -7.20
C ASP A 54 -11.63 13.44 -6.55
N PHE A 55 -11.42 12.69 -5.46
CA PHE A 55 -12.50 12.14 -4.63
C PHE A 55 -13.13 13.21 -3.72
N GLY A 56 -12.82 14.49 -3.95
CA GLY A 56 -13.05 15.57 -2.98
C GLY A 56 -13.76 16.82 -3.49
N MET A 57 -14.14 16.93 -4.77
CA MET A 57 -14.86 18.11 -5.28
C MET A 57 -15.92 17.76 -6.35
N MET A 58 -16.59 16.62 -6.26
CA MET A 58 -17.96 16.58 -6.79
C MET A 58 -18.83 17.28 -5.75
N ASP A 59 -18.97 18.60 -5.87
CA ASP A 59 -20.03 19.33 -5.18
C ASP A 59 -21.34 18.56 -5.42
N PRO A 60 -21.96 17.96 -4.38
CA PRO A 60 -23.21 17.23 -4.55
C PRO A 60 -24.34 18.13 -5.09
N GLY A 61 -24.22 19.45 -4.93
CA GLY A 61 -25.10 20.48 -5.50
C GLY A 61 -24.75 20.89 -6.94
N ALA A 62 -23.58 20.52 -7.46
CA ALA A 62 -23.19 20.69 -8.86
C ALA A 62 -23.40 19.42 -9.71
N MET A 63 -23.94 18.35 -9.12
CA MET A 63 -24.47 17.22 -9.87
C MET A 63 -25.74 17.68 -10.59
N ASP A 64 -25.57 18.34 -11.73
CA ASP A 64 -26.63 18.51 -12.71
C ASP A 64 -27.13 17.09 -13.11
N PRO A 65 -28.39 16.73 -12.84
CA PRO A 65 -28.96 15.44 -13.24
C PRO A 65 -28.89 15.22 -14.76
N SER A 66 -28.76 16.29 -15.55
CA SER A 66 -28.56 16.24 -17.00
C SER A 66 -27.09 16.02 -17.42
N GLY A 67 -26.14 16.23 -16.51
CA GLY A 67 -24.70 15.96 -16.69
C GLY A 67 -24.28 14.51 -16.44
N MET A 68 -25.09 13.73 -15.71
CA MET A 68 -24.84 12.29 -15.47
C MET A 68 -24.86 11.45 -16.76
N GLY A 69 -25.48 11.95 -17.83
CA GLY A 69 -25.57 11.27 -19.13
C GLY A 69 -24.44 11.60 -20.11
N GLN A 70 -23.58 12.57 -19.80
CA GLN A 70 -22.47 12.97 -20.66
C GLN A 70 -21.15 12.57 -20.02
N MET A 71 -20.85 11.27 -20.00
CA MET A 71 -19.48 10.83 -19.69
C MET A 71 -18.53 11.56 -20.65
N PRO A 72 -17.51 12.28 -20.16
CA PRO A 72 -16.53 12.91 -21.01
C PRO A 72 -15.98 11.90 -22.02
N GLN A 73 -15.85 12.32 -23.28
CA GLN A 73 -15.23 11.51 -24.32
C GLN A 73 -13.87 10.99 -23.81
N GLY A 74 -13.68 9.67 -23.78
CA GLY A 74 -12.47 9.02 -23.23
C GLY A 74 -12.63 8.35 -21.86
N TYR A 75 -13.75 8.55 -21.16
CA TYR A 75 -13.97 7.94 -19.83
C TYR A 75 -13.98 6.40 -19.84
N PRO A 76 -14.64 5.70 -20.78
CA PRO A 76 -14.59 4.23 -20.83
C PRO A 76 -13.18 3.69 -21.07
N GLN A 77 -12.40 4.34 -21.93
CA GLN A 77 -11.01 3.98 -22.23
C GLN A 77 -10.11 4.20 -21.00
N PHE A 78 -10.31 5.32 -20.28
CA PHE A 78 -9.61 5.57 -19.03
C PHE A 78 -9.97 4.55 -17.95
N ALA A 79 -11.26 4.24 -17.77
CA ALA A 79 -11.71 3.24 -16.80
C ALA A 79 -11.10 1.85 -17.12
N LEU A 80 -11.05 1.49 -18.39
CA LEU A 80 -10.39 0.26 -18.85
C LEU A 80 -8.88 0.28 -18.55
N LEU A 81 -8.19 1.38 -18.85
CA LEU A 81 -6.76 1.56 -18.54
C LEU A 81 -6.51 1.44 -17.02
N ALA A 82 -7.34 2.09 -16.20
CA ALA A 82 -7.22 2.07 -14.74
C ALA A 82 -7.42 0.65 -14.17
N LEU A 83 -8.42 -0.08 -14.68
CA LEU A 83 -8.66 -1.47 -14.28
C LEU A 83 -7.47 -2.38 -14.65
N ILE A 84 -6.99 -2.30 -15.90
CA ILE A 84 -5.84 -3.07 -16.35
C ILE A 84 -4.60 -2.72 -15.52
N SER A 85 -4.36 -1.43 -15.27
CA SER A 85 -3.23 -0.95 -14.48
C SER A 85 -3.30 -1.41 -13.02
N ALA A 86 -4.50 -1.48 -12.42
CA ALA A 86 -4.69 -1.99 -11.07
C ALA A 86 -4.37 -3.50 -10.98
N VAL A 87 -4.87 -4.29 -11.94
CA VAL A 87 -4.56 -5.73 -12.02
C VAL A 87 -3.06 -5.95 -12.24
N TRP A 88 -2.46 -5.17 -13.13
CA TRP A 88 -1.03 -5.26 -13.42
C TRP A 88 -0.17 -4.87 -12.21
N SER A 89 -0.54 -3.78 -11.52
CA SER A 89 0.14 -3.32 -10.31
C SER A 89 0.11 -4.37 -9.20
N LEU A 90 -1.00 -5.12 -9.07
CA LEU A 90 -1.09 -6.22 -8.11
C LEU A 90 -0.09 -7.34 -8.41
N VAL A 91 0.13 -7.67 -9.69
CA VAL A 91 1.13 -8.67 -10.11
C VAL A 91 2.54 -8.17 -9.78
N ILE A 92 2.88 -6.95 -10.19
CA ILE A 92 4.19 -6.35 -9.95
C ILE A 92 4.47 -6.24 -8.45
N PHE A 93 3.53 -5.69 -7.68
CA PHE A 93 3.66 -5.57 -6.23
C PHE A 93 3.93 -6.92 -5.58
N SER A 94 3.14 -7.94 -5.93
CA SER A 94 3.29 -9.28 -5.36
C SER A 94 4.63 -9.91 -5.73
N TRP A 95 5.14 -9.65 -6.94
CA TRP A 95 6.46 -10.10 -7.35
C TRP A 95 7.56 -9.44 -6.50
N VAL A 96 7.50 -8.12 -6.30
CA VAL A 96 8.42 -7.40 -5.42
C VAL A 96 8.33 -7.89 -3.98
N SER A 97 7.11 -8.03 -3.44
CA SER A 97 6.90 -8.46 -2.06
C SER A 97 7.39 -9.88 -1.80
N VAL A 98 7.09 -10.83 -2.68
CA VAL A 98 7.59 -12.21 -2.52
C VAL A 98 9.10 -12.23 -2.56
N THR A 99 9.71 -11.48 -3.49
CA THR A 99 11.18 -11.37 -3.56
C THR A 99 11.75 -10.80 -2.28
N TRP A 100 11.20 -9.69 -1.78
CA TRP A 100 11.68 -9.03 -0.56
C TRP A 100 11.52 -9.90 0.70
N HIS A 101 10.34 -10.51 0.89
CA HIS A 101 10.09 -11.38 2.05
C HIS A 101 11.04 -12.59 2.06
N ARG A 102 11.30 -13.20 0.91
CA ARG A 102 12.23 -14.34 0.80
C ARG A 102 13.67 -13.92 0.99
N PHE A 103 14.08 -12.78 0.45
CA PHE A 103 15.41 -12.24 0.70
C PHE A 103 15.67 -12.08 2.20
N ILE A 104 14.75 -11.45 2.93
CA ILE A 104 14.95 -11.17 4.37
C ILE A 104 14.78 -12.42 5.24
N LEU A 105 13.79 -13.28 4.94
CA LEU A 105 13.50 -14.43 5.80
C LEU A 105 14.31 -15.67 5.43
N LEU A 106 14.64 -15.87 4.17
CA LEU A 106 15.33 -17.07 3.66
C LEU A 106 16.74 -16.77 3.15
N GLU A 107 17.21 -15.52 3.24
CA GLU A 107 18.52 -15.09 2.72
C GLU A 107 18.67 -15.35 1.21
N GLU A 108 17.56 -15.34 0.47
CA GLU A 108 17.54 -15.50 -0.98
C GLU A 108 17.76 -14.17 -1.69
N TYR A 109 19.02 -13.85 -1.98
CA TYR A 109 19.42 -12.59 -2.60
C TYR A 109 18.78 -12.37 -3.98
N PRO A 110 18.21 -11.18 -4.26
CA PRO A 110 17.60 -10.87 -5.54
C PRO A 110 18.65 -10.69 -6.64
N GLY A 111 18.42 -11.32 -7.79
CA GLY A 111 19.14 -11.01 -9.03
C GLY A 111 18.72 -9.65 -9.61
N SER A 112 19.37 -9.20 -10.69
CA SER A 112 19.04 -7.95 -11.38
C SER A 112 17.59 -7.92 -11.91
N LEU A 113 17.08 -9.08 -12.31
CA LEU A 113 15.67 -9.33 -12.54
C LEU A 113 15.25 -10.52 -11.66
N PRO A 114 14.39 -10.32 -10.65
CA PRO A 114 14.03 -11.40 -9.73
C PRO A 114 13.34 -12.57 -10.44
N ALA A 115 13.59 -13.80 -10.00
CA ALA A 115 12.96 -14.97 -10.60
C ALA A 115 11.44 -14.98 -10.38
N ILE A 116 10.68 -15.39 -11.40
CA ILE A 116 9.24 -15.69 -11.29
C ILE A 116 9.02 -17.18 -11.05
N ALA A 117 9.83 -18.03 -11.69
CA ALA A 117 9.74 -19.49 -11.59
C ALA A 117 9.96 -19.96 -10.15
N ASP A 118 9.18 -20.98 -9.74
CA ASP A 118 9.22 -21.58 -8.41
C ASP A 118 8.99 -20.60 -7.24
N ARG A 119 8.41 -19.42 -7.53
CA ARG A 119 8.05 -18.43 -6.51
C ARG A 119 6.54 -18.45 -6.28
N PRO A 120 6.07 -18.34 -5.02
CA PRO A 120 4.65 -18.38 -4.69
C PRO A 120 3.92 -17.05 -5.01
N ILE A 121 4.25 -16.38 -6.13
CA ILE A 121 3.67 -15.08 -6.52
C ILE A 121 2.16 -15.20 -6.72
N TRP A 122 1.68 -16.26 -7.39
CA TRP A 122 0.24 -16.42 -7.59
C TRP A 122 -0.53 -16.69 -6.28
N ALA A 123 0.08 -17.48 -5.40
CA ALA A 123 -0.48 -17.74 -4.08
C ALA A 123 -0.52 -16.47 -3.22
N TYR A 124 0.52 -15.63 -3.32
CA TYR A 124 0.59 -14.32 -2.71
C TYR A 124 -0.53 -13.40 -3.22
N ILE A 125 -0.69 -13.26 -4.54
CA ILE A 125 -1.77 -12.43 -5.12
C ILE A 125 -3.14 -12.90 -4.64
N ARG A 126 -3.41 -14.22 -4.65
CA ARG A 126 -4.69 -14.76 -4.15
C ARG A 126 -4.93 -14.40 -2.69
N LYS A 127 -3.90 -14.45 -1.84
CA LYS A 127 -3.99 -14.05 -0.42
C LYS A 127 -4.20 -12.54 -0.27
N SER A 128 -3.54 -11.73 -1.09
CA SER A 128 -3.74 -10.26 -1.13
C SER A 128 -5.15 -9.89 -1.57
N LEU A 129 -5.70 -10.54 -2.60
CA LEU A 129 -7.09 -10.34 -3.05
C LEU A 129 -8.09 -10.74 -1.97
N TRP A 130 -7.88 -11.91 -1.35
CA TRP A 130 -8.71 -12.36 -0.24
C TRP A 130 -8.69 -11.37 0.93
N LEU A 131 -7.51 -10.87 1.28
CA LEU A 131 -7.35 -9.87 2.33
C LEU A 131 -8.03 -8.55 1.96
N ALA A 132 -7.90 -8.09 0.72
CA ALA A 132 -8.57 -6.88 0.23
C ALA A 132 -10.09 -7.00 0.34
N ILE A 133 -10.67 -8.15 -0.04
CA ILE A 133 -12.12 -8.42 0.09
C ILE A 133 -12.55 -8.34 1.56
N LEU A 134 -11.82 -9.01 2.47
CA LEU A 134 -12.14 -8.99 3.91
C LEU A 134 -12.06 -7.59 4.49
N ILE A 135 -11.06 -6.81 4.08
CA ILE A 135 -10.89 -5.43 4.51
C ILE A 135 -12.03 -4.57 4.01
N ILE A 136 -12.38 -4.65 2.73
CA ILE A 136 -13.52 -3.90 2.17
C ILE A 136 -14.79 -4.24 2.95
N LEU A 137 -15.06 -5.52 3.19
CA LEU A 137 -16.24 -5.97 3.93
C LEU A 137 -16.31 -5.41 5.35
N VAL A 138 -15.18 -5.30 6.05
CA VAL A 138 -15.12 -4.77 7.43
C VAL A 138 -15.08 -3.25 7.46
N PHE A 139 -14.43 -2.60 6.49
CA PHE A 139 -14.23 -1.15 6.50
C PHE A 139 -15.41 -0.38 5.93
N ILE A 140 -16.22 -0.95 5.03
CA ILE A 140 -17.47 -0.30 4.57
C ILE A 140 -18.36 0.10 5.76
N PRO A 141 -18.76 -0.80 6.68
CA PRO A 141 -19.61 -0.40 7.81
C PRO A 141 -18.88 0.53 8.79
N ILE A 142 -17.57 0.36 9.01
CA ILE A 142 -16.79 1.27 9.87
C ILE A 142 -16.81 2.70 9.30
N ILE A 143 -16.57 2.86 8.00
CA ILE A 143 -16.59 4.16 7.33
C ILE A 143 -17.98 4.76 7.44
N LEU A 144 -19.05 4.01 7.14
CA LEU A 144 -20.42 4.51 7.26
C LEU A 144 -20.77 4.98 8.68
N LEU A 145 -20.40 4.19 9.71
CA LEU A 145 -20.64 4.53 11.11
C LEU A 145 -19.82 5.73 11.56
N LEU A 146 -18.54 5.80 11.20
CA LEU A 146 -17.68 6.95 11.53
C LEU A 146 -18.15 8.21 10.80
N SER A 147 -18.54 8.12 9.53
CA SER A 147 -19.07 9.24 8.76
C SER A 147 -20.39 9.74 9.32
N LEU A 148 -21.26 8.85 9.81
CA LEU A 148 -22.50 9.26 10.48
C LEU A 148 -22.22 9.94 11.82
N ALA A 149 -21.31 9.38 12.63
CA ALA A 149 -20.99 9.90 13.95
C ALA A 149 -20.21 11.22 13.91
N LEU A 150 -19.28 11.36 12.96
CA LEU A 150 -18.37 12.50 12.85
C LEU A 150 -18.75 13.47 11.73
N GLY A 151 -19.74 13.15 10.90
CA GLY A 151 -20.18 13.97 9.76
C GLY A 151 -20.49 15.43 10.11
N PRO A 152 -21.27 15.72 11.18
CA PRO A 152 -21.50 17.10 11.61
C PRO A 152 -20.21 17.82 12.01
N MET A 153 -19.26 17.11 12.64
CA MET A 153 -17.94 17.66 12.99
C MET A 153 -17.11 17.97 11.73
N LEU A 154 -17.18 17.10 10.72
CA LEU A 154 -16.53 17.32 9.41
C LEU A 154 -17.05 18.59 8.73
N ALA A 155 -18.35 18.83 8.78
CA ALA A 155 -18.98 20.02 8.19
C ALA A 155 -18.54 21.33 8.90
N ILE A 156 -18.37 21.28 10.23
CA ILE A 156 -17.96 22.46 11.01
C ILE A 156 -16.45 22.74 10.90
N LEU A 157 -15.62 21.69 10.96
CA LEU A 157 -14.16 21.83 10.99
C LEU A 157 -13.51 21.84 9.60
N GLY A 158 -14.28 21.58 8.54
CA GLY A 158 -13.80 21.53 7.16
C GLY A 158 -12.58 20.63 6.98
N GLN A 159 -11.50 21.18 6.43
CA GLN A 159 -10.25 20.45 6.17
C GLN A 159 -9.62 19.83 7.43
N PHE A 160 -9.70 20.51 8.58
CA PHE A 160 -9.17 19.95 9.83
C PHE A 160 -9.98 18.73 10.30
N GLY A 161 -11.30 18.77 10.10
CA GLY A 161 -12.17 17.62 10.35
C GLY A 161 -11.79 16.44 9.44
N ALA A 162 -11.63 16.70 8.14
CA ALA A 162 -11.27 15.67 7.17
C ALA A 162 -9.90 15.02 7.47
N LEU A 163 -8.93 15.82 7.89
CA LEU A 163 -7.62 15.33 8.34
C LEU A 163 -7.77 14.44 9.58
N ALA A 164 -8.48 14.88 10.61
CA ALA A 164 -8.68 14.11 11.82
C ALA A 164 -9.39 12.77 11.54
N PHE A 165 -10.43 12.79 10.70
CA PHE A 165 -11.13 11.59 10.27
C PHE A 165 -10.22 10.62 9.51
N SER A 166 -9.42 11.13 8.57
CA SER A 166 -8.47 10.33 7.79
C SER A 166 -7.40 9.69 8.68
N LEU A 167 -6.93 10.41 9.70
CA LEU A 167 -5.96 9.89 10.68
C LEU A 167 -6.56 8.77 11.53
N VAL A 168 -7.79 8.94 12.04
CA VAL A 168 -8.49 7.91 12.83
C VAL A 168 -8.74 6.67 11.98
N LEU A 169 -9.28 6.85 10.78
CA LEU A 169 -9.54 5.74 9.86
C LEU A 169 -8.25 5.03 9.45
N GLY A 170 -7.21 5.78 9.13
CA GLY A 170 -5.89 5.26 8.78
C GLY A 170 -5.24 4.48 9.92
N LEU A 171 -5.40 4.92 11.16
CA LEU A 171 -4.93 4.19 12.34
C LEU A 171 -5.66 2.86 12.50
N ILE A 172 -6.99 2.86 12.44
CA ILE A 172 -7.80 1.64 12.54
C ILE A 172 -7.44 0.68 11.41
N PHE A 173 -7.31 1.20 10.19
CA PHE A 173 -6.85 0.45 9.02
C PHE A 173 -5.48 -0.16 9.24
N GLY A 174 -4.48 0.64 9.61
CA GLY A 174 -3.11 0.17 9.85
C GLY A 174 -3.06 -0.93 10.91
N TYR A 175 -3.82 -0.78 12.00
CA TYR A 175 -3.91 -1.79 13.05
C TYR A 175 -4.49 -3.12 12.53
N VAL A 176 -5.63 -3.10 11.85
CA VAL A 176 -6.26 -4.32 11.31
C VAL A 176 -5.37 -4.94 10.22
N TRP A 177 -4.87 -4.11 9.30
CA TRP A 177 -3.96 -4.52 8.23
C TRP A 177 -2.74 -5.26 8.79
N LEU A 178 -2.00 -4.66 9.71
CA LEU A 178 -0.78 -5.26 10.26
C LEU A 178 -1.07 -6.56 11.01
N ARG A 179 -2.25 -6.73 11.62
CA ARG A 179 -2.62 -7.97 12.32
C ARG A 179 -3.09 -9.08 11.39
N TRP A 180 -3.62 -8.76 10.22
CA TRP A 180 -4.08 -9.76 9.25
C TRP A 180 -3.03 -10.12 8.19
N SER A 181 -2.12 -9.19 7.91
CA SER A 181 -1.20 -9.29 6.77
C SER A 181 -0.02 -10.23 6.99
N LEU A 182 0.17 -10.86 8.16
CA LEU A 182 1.25 -11.85 8.35
C LEU A 182 1.03 -13.11 7.49
N ILE A 183 -0.18 -13.31 6.95
CA ILE A 183 -0.44 -14.35 5.95
C ILE A 183 0.38 -14.15 4.66
N LEU A 184 0.81 -12.92 4.37
CA LEU A 184 1.56 -12.54 3.16
C LEU A 184 3.03 -12.99 3.23
N PRO A 185 3.83 -12.62 4.24
CA PRO A 185 5.16 -13.20 4.39
C PRO A 185 5.11 -14.72 4.61
N ALA A 186 4.08 -15.26 5.30
CA ALA A 186 3.92 -16.70 5.46
C ALA A 186 3.86 -17.43 4.10
N VAL A 187 3.00 -16.98 3.18
CA VAL A 187 2.88 -17.63 1.87
C VAL A 187 4.12 -17.39 1.01
N ALA A 188 4.80 -16.24 1.15
CA ALA A 188 6.06 -15.97 0.44
C ALA A 188 7.18 -16.97 0.80
N VAL A 189 7.22 -17.43 2.06
CA VAL A 189 8.15 -18.46 2.54
C VAL A 189 7.61 -19.89 2.45
N GLY A 190 6.48 -20.10 1.76
CA GLY A 190 5.91 -21.43 1.53
C GLY A 190 5.13 -22.02 2.71
N ARG A 191 4.82 -21.21 3.73
CA ARG A 191 3.98 -21.61 4.87
C ARG A 191 2.53 -21.20 4.65
N GLN A 192 1.61 -22.00 5.17
CA GLN A 192 0.19 -21.65 5.18
C GLN A 192 -0.16 -20.98 6.49
N MET A 193 -0.91 -19.87 6.41
CA MET A 193 -1.42 -19.14 7.55
C MET A 193 -2.80 -18.58 7.20
N THR A 194 -3.72 -18.67 8.16
CA THR A 194 -5.06 -18.09 8.12
C THR A 194 -5.07 -16.71 8.79
N VAL A 195 -6.09 -15.91 8.50
CA VAL A 195 -6.27 -14.59 9.13
C VAL A 195 -6.49 -14.73 10.64
N SER A 196 -7.18 -15.78 11.08
CA SER A 196 -7.39 -16.06 12.51
C SER A 196 -6.08 -16.38 13.22
N GLU A 197 -5.23 -17.21 12.63
CA GLU A 197 -3.89 -17.49 13.17
C GLU A 197 -3.03 -16.22 13.22
N SER A 198 -3.05 -15.40 12.16
CA SER A 198 -2.35 -14.11 12.13
C SER A 198 -2.81 -13.18 13.25
N TRP A 199 -4.12 -13.11 13.48
CA TRP A 199 -4.69 -12.34 14.58
C TRP A 199 -4.26 -12.89 15.94
N GLN A 200 -4.35 -14.20 16.17
CA GLN A 200 -3.98 -14.81 17.45
C GLN A 200 -2.49 -14.64 17.74
N ALA A 201 -1.63 -14.87 16.74
CA ALA A 201 -0.20 -14.70 16.85
C ALA A 201 0.17 -13.26 17.25
N THR A 202 -0.48 -12.26 16.65
CA THR A 202 -0.21 -10.84 16.92
C THR A 202 -0.87 -10.31 18.20
N LYS A 203 -1.74 -11.08 18.87
CA LYS A 203 -2.50 -10.64 20.05
C LYS A 203 -1.62 -10.08 21.19
N PRO A 204 -0.50 -10.72 21.59
CA PRO A 204 0.37 -10.19 22.65
C PRO A 204 1.00 -8.84 22.32
N MET A 205 1.09 -8.48 21.04
CA MET A 205 1.72 -7.25 20.55
C MET A 205 0.70 -6.19 20.11
N SER A 206 -0.58 -6.34 20.45
CA SER A 206 -1.65 -5.44 19.96
C SER A 206 -1.36 -3.96 20.24
N GLY A 207 -0.90 -3.61 21.45
CA GLY A 207 -0.53 -2.23 21.78
C GLY A 207 0.69 -1.74 20.99
N THR A 208 1.66 -2.61 20.75
CA THR A 208 2.84 -2.30 19.93
C THR A 208 2.44 -2.04 18.48
N ILE A 209 1.50 -2.81 17.93
CA ILE A 209 1.02 -2.67 16.55
C ILE A 209 0.28 -1.33 16.34
N TRP A 210 -0.48 -0.85 17.32
CA TRP A 210 -1.02 0.53 17.27
C TRP A 210 0.08 1.57 17.13
N GLY A 211 1.15 1.46 17.92
CA GLY A 211 2.30 2.34 17.82
C GLY A 211 2.99 2.24 16.45
N VAL A 212 3.12 1.04 15.87
CA VAL A 212 3.69 0.86 14.53
C VAL A 212 2.80 1.47 13.44
N ALA A 213 1.48 1.28 13.51
CA ALA A 213 0.53 1.89 12.59
C ALA A 213 0.61 3.42 12.63
N PHE A 214 0.67 4.02 13.83
CA PHE A 214 0.86 5.46 14.00
C PHE A 214 2.19 5.93 13.39
N LEU A 215 3.29 5.23 13.65
CA LEU A 215 4.61 5.59 13.12
C LEU A 215 4.68 5.46 11.59
N LEU A 216 3.97 4.50 10.98
CA LEU A 216 3.86 4.39 9.52
C LEU A 216 3.09 5.56 8.91
N ILE A 217 2.02 6.02 9.55
CA ILE A 217 1.27 7.21 9.12
C ILE A 217 2.15 8.45 9.26
N LEU A 218 2.84 8.60 10.40
CA LEU A 218 3.76 9.70 10.64
C LEU A 218 4.90 9.72 9.61
N LEU A 219 5.47 8.55 9.27
CA LEU A 219 6.49 8.43 8.24
C LEU A 219 5.94 8.92 6.88
N ASN A 220 4.76 8.45 6.47
CA ASN A 220 4.13 8.88 5.23
C ASN A 220 3.88 10.38 5.19
N PHE A 221 3.37 10.94 6.28
CA PHE A 221 3.12 12.36 6.40
C PHE A 221 4.42 13.16 6.25
N VAL A 222 5.45 12.82 7.02
CA VAL A 222 6.75 13.52 7.00
C VAL A 222 7.42 13.42 5.63
N LEU A 223 7.44 12.22 5.02
CA LEU A 223 8.02 12.06 3.69
C LEU A 223 7.20 12.77 2.61
N GLY A 224 5.88 12.85 2.77
CA GLY A 224 5.01 13.63 1.88
C GLY A 224 5.37 15.12 1.85
N LEU A 225 5.80 15.69 2.98
CA LEU A 225 6.22 17.09 3.07
C LEU A 225 7.40 17.44 2.14
N ILE A 226 8.23 16.45 1.78
CA ILE A 226 9.39 16.63 0.88
C ILE A 226 8.94 17.09 -0.52
N THR A 227 7.74 16.71 -0.94
CA THR A 227 7.21 17.04 -2.27
C THR A 227 6.60 18.45 -2.35
N LEU A 228 6.20 19.03 -1.21
CA LEU A 228 5.46 20.30 -1.16
C LEU A 228 6.18 21.49 -1.82
N PRO A 229 7.51 21.70 -1.62
CA PRO A 229 8.21 22.84 -2.22
C PRO A 229 8.22 22.83 -3.75
N PHE A 230 7.93 21.67 -4.38
CA PHE A 230 8.02 21.47 -5.82
C PHE A 230 6.67 21.59 -6.54
N GLY A 231 5.57 21.84 -5.82
CA GLY A 231 4.24 22.03 -6.39
C GLY A 231 3.80 20.87 -7.31
N ALA A 232 3.18 21.20 -8.45
CA ALA A 232 2.73 20.23 -9.46
C ALA A 232 3.78 19.95 -10.56
N SER A 233 5.07 20.05 -10.25
CA SER A 233 6.14 19.83 -11.22
C SER A 233 6.43 18.34 -11.49
N LEU A 234 7.10 18.05 -12.61
CA LEU A 234 7.63 16.71 -12.89
C LEU A 234 8.58 16.24 -11.76
N VAL A 235 9.33 17.16 -11.15
CA VAL A 235 10.20 16.85 -10.01
C VAL A 235 9.40 16.37 -8.81
N ALA A 236 8.28 17.04 -8.49
CA ALA A 236 7.39 16.62 -7.41
C ALA A 236 6.81 15.22 -7.65
N LEU A 237 6.40 14.93 -8.88
CA LEU A 237 5.91 13.60 -9.28
C LEU A 237 6.97 12.51 -9.08
N LEU A 238 8.20 12.73 -9.57
CA LEU A 238 9.29 11.77 -9.41
C LEU A 238 9.65 11.54 -7.94
N LEU A 239 9.74 12.62 -7.14
CA LEU A 239 9.97 12.52 -5.70
C LEU A 239 8.84 11.76 -5.00
N ALA A 240 7.58 12.00 -5.38
CA ALA A 240 6.44 11.27 -4.85
C ALA A 240 6.53 9.76 -5.13
N GLN A 241 7.01 9.36 -6.32
CA GLN A 241 7.22 7.94 -6.62
C GLN A 241 8.34 7.33 -5.77
N ILE A 242 9.42 8.06 -5.54
CA ILE A 242 10.52 7.61 -4.66
C ILE A 242 10.03 7.45 -3.22
N VAL A 243 9.26 8.42 -2.71
CA VAL A 243 8.65 8.36 -1.38
C VAL A 243 7.69 7.18 -1.29
N ASN A 244 6.81 6.99 -2.28
CA ASN A 244 5.86 5.88 -2.30
C ASN A 244 6.59 4.53 -2.28
N TRP A 245 7.59 4.36 -3.15
CA TRP A 245 8.44 3.17 -3.18
C TRP A 245 9.12 2.91 -1.82
N PHE A 246 9.72 3.94 -1.22
CA PHE A 246 10.41 3.79 0.06
C PHE A 246 9.43 3.38 1.18
N THR A 247 8.29 4.05 1.28
CA THR A 247 7.23 3.68 2.24
C THR A 247 6.78 2.24 2.03
N LEU A 248 6.59 1.83 0.78
CA LEU A 248 6.16 0.48 0.42
C LEU A 248 7.18 -0.56 0.92
N MET A 249 8.47 -0.35 0.64
CA MET A 249 9.56 -1.19 1.14
C MET A 249 9.57 -1.26 2.67
N VAL A 250 9.42 -0.12 3.35
CA VAL A 250 9.35 -0.08 4.82
C VAL A 250 8.12 -0.83 5.35
N GLY A 251 6.96 -0.69 4.72
CA GLY A 251 5.74 -1.43 5.08
C GLY A 251 5.92 -2.94 4.97
N MET A 252 6.54 -3.41 3.89
CA MET A 252 6.89 -4.84 3.73
C MET A 252 7.91 -5.30 4.77
N SER A 253 8.91 -4.47 5.09
CA SER A 253 9.89 -4.76 6.14
C SER A 253 9.25 -4.83 7.52
N VAL A 254 8.26 -3.99 7.83
CA VAL A 254 7.48 -4.10 9.07
C VAL A 254 6.74 -5.44 9.13
N LEU A 255 6.06 -5.85 8.07
CA LEU A 255 5.38 -7.15 8.03
C LEU A 255 6.36 -8.31 8.22
N THR A 256 7.52 -8.23 7.57
CA THR A 256 8.57 -9.25 7.66
C THR A 256 9.15 -9.33 9.07
N THR A 257 9.37 -8.17 9.70
CA THR A 257 9.87 -8.06 11.08
C THR A 257 8.87 -8.64 12.06
N LEU A 258 7.59 -8.28 11.94
CA LEU A 258 6.51 -8.83 12.77
C LEU A 258 6.38 -10.34 12.59
N TYR A 259 6.43 -10.84 11.35
CA TYR A 259 6.39 -12.27 11.07
C TYR A 259 7.58 -13.01 11.68
N GLY A 260 8.81 -12.54 11.43
CA GLY A 260 10.03 -13.14 11.96
C GLY A 260 10.02 -13.17 13.50
N ASN A 261 9.57 -12.10 14.15
CA ASN A 261 9.54 -12.04 15.61
C ASN A 261 8.41 -12.89 16.21
N VAL A 262 7.18 -12.73 15.73
CA VAL A 262 6.01 -13.35 16.36
C VAL A 262 5.89 -14.83 16.01
N VAL A 263 6.14 -15.18 14.75
CA VAL A 263 5.93 -16.53 14.21
C VAL A 263 7.22 -17.34 14.27
N GLU A 264 8.36 -16.77 13.84
CA GLU A 264 9.64 -17.49 13.81
C GLU A 264 10.49 -17.28 15.08
N LYS A 265 10.02 -16.48 16.03
CA LYS A 265 10.70 -16.19 17.31
C LYS A 265 12.10 -15.59 17.14
N ARG A 266 12.37 -14.91 16.03
CA ARG A 266 13.60 -14.13 15.83
C ARG A 266 13.65 -12.96 16.82
N PRO A 267 14.82 -12.66 17.39
CA PRO A 267 14.97 -11.48 18.24
C PRO A 267 14.70 -10.20 17.42
N LEU A 268 14.12 -9.20 18.05
CA LEU A 268 14.12 -7.84 17.49
C LEU A 268 15.55 -7.34 17.65
N ALA A 269 16.24 -7.01 16.55
CA ALA A 269 17.56 -6.40 16.67
C ALA A 269 17.44 -5.09 17.46
N GLU A 270 18.16 -5.00 18.57
CA GLU A 270 18.21 -3.80 19.43
C GLU A 270 18.95 -2.64 18.73
#